data_AF-A0A2E9BXH3-F1
#
_entry.id   AF-A0A2E9BXH3-F1
#
_cell.length_a   1.000
_cell.length_b   1.000
_cell.length_c   1.000
_cell.angle_alpha   90.00
_cell.angle_beta   90.00
_cell.angle_gamma   90.00
#
_symmetry.space_group_name_H-M   'P 1'
#
loop_
_entity.id
_entity.type
_entity.pdbx_description
1 polymer ?
#
loop_
_entity_poly.entity_id
_entity_poly.type
_entity_poly.pdbx_seq_one_letter_code
_entity_poly.pdbx_strand_id
1 'polypeptide(L)'
;MQQAVATATNELRSFAAQGIASALAMPSIPMLAPGQRWVGAAVGNYAGASALGMAFGYQVSERLNLGLGVSTGTSGSANHVATRVQVGYAW
;
A
#
# COMPACT_ATOMS: atom_id res chain seq x y z
N MET A 1 22.63 21.14 -18.22
CA MET A 1 21.46 21.38 -17.34
C MET A 1 20.18 20.68 -17.83
N GLN A 2 19.79 20.79 -19.10
CA GLN A 2 18.56 20.14 -19.61
C GLN A 2 18.52 18.61 -19.45
N GLN A 3 19.65 17.93 -19.62
CA GLN A 3 19.75 16.47 -19.38
C GLN A 3 19.54 16.11 -17.90
N ALA A 4 20.09 16.90 -16.96
CA ALA A 4 19.90 16.67 -15.53
C ALA A 4 18.43 16.86 -15.12
N VAL A 5 17.75 17.84 -15.69
CA VAL A 5 16.31 18.07 -15.47
C VAL A 5 15.47 16.93 -16.04
N ALA A 6 15.82 16.41 -17.23
CA ALA A 6 15.13 15.27 -17.83
C ALA A 6 15.28 14.00 -17.00
N THR A 7 16.49 13.71 -16.50
CA THR A 7 16.73 12.57 -15.60
C THR A 7 15.97 12.71 -14.29
N ALA A 8 16.05 13.88 -13.63
CA ALA A 8 15.32 14.14 -12.40
C ALA A 8 13.79 14.02 -12.59
N THR A 9 13.27 14.48 -13.73
CA THR A 9 11.83 14.36 -14.05
C THR A 9 11.40 12.89 -14.24
N ASN A 10 12.23 12.08 -14.91
CA ASN A 10 11.95 10.65 -15.07
C ASN A 10 12.01 9.89 -13.74
N GLU A 11 12.96 10.23 -12.88
CA GLU A 11 13.07 9.66 -11.53
C GLU A 11 11.84 10.00 -10.68
N LEU A 12 11.39 11.26 -10.70
CA LEU A 12 10.16 11.69 -10.04
C LEU A 12 8.92 10.96 -10.56
N ARG A 13 8.82 10.74 -11.88
CA ARG A 13 7.71 9.97 -12.47
C ARG A 13 7.72 8.52 -12.02
N SER A 14 8.90 7.89 -12.01
CA SER A 14 9.07 6.52 -11.52
C SER A 14 8.70 6.40 -10.04
N PHE A 15 9.16 7.35 -9.22
CA PHE A 15 8.83 7.41 -7.80
C PHE A 15 7.31 7.55 -7.59
N ALA A 16 6.67 8.49 -8.28
CA ALA A 16 5.23 8.69 -8.20
C ALA A 16 4.45 7.44 -8.66
N ALA A 17 4.87 6.82 -9.76
CA ALA A 17 4.24 5.60 -10.27
C ALA A 17 4.35 4.44 -9.27
N GLN A 18 5.51 4.25 -8.63
CA GLN A 18 5.71 3.25 -7.59
C GLN A 18 4.90 3.54 -6.34
N GLY A 19 4.76 4.81 -5.94
CA GLY A 19 3.91 5.21 -4.82
C GLY A 19 2.44 4.86 -5.06
N ILE A 20 1.94 5.14 -6.27
CA ILE A 20 0.57 4.79 -6.67
C ILE A 20 0.40 3.26 -6.75
N ALA A 21 1.36 2.55 -7.37
CA ALA A 21 1.33 1.09 -7.41
C ALA A 21 1.31 0.49 -5.99
N SER A 22 2.12 1.03 -5.07
CA SER A 22 2.17 0.62 -3.66
C SER A 22 0.84 0.85 -2.96
N ALA A 23 0.21 2.01 -3.14
CA ALA A 23 -1.11 2.30 -2.60
C ALA A 23 -2.19 1.34 -3.15
N LEU A 24 -2.14 1.02 -4.45
CA LEU A 24 -3.03 0.04 -5.08
C LEU A 24 -2.76 -1.40 -4.61
N ALA A 25 -1.52 -1.70 -4.24
CA ALA A 25 -1.13 -2.99 -3.70
C ALA A 25 -1.56 -3.19 -2.24
N MET A 26 -2.16 -2.19 -1.58
CA MET A 26 -2.67 -2.32 -0.22
C MET A 26 -4.04 -3.01 -0.23
N PRO A 27 -4.16 -4.23 0.33
CA PRO A 27 -5.44 -4.94 0.36
C PRO A 27 -6.45 -4.23 1.25
N SER A 28 -7.71 -4.11 0.78
CA SER A 28 -8.83 -3.68 1.60
C SER A 28 -9.22 -4.78 2.60
N ILE A 29 -9.28 -4.45 3.88
CA ILE A 29 -9.70 -5.39 4.93
C ILE A 29 -11.23 -5.52 4.86
N PRO A 30 -11.79 -6.73 4.63
CA PRO A 30 -13.23 -6.93 4.64
C PRO A 30 -13.79 -6.76 6.06
N MET A 31 -15.11 -6.58 6.19
CA MET A 31 -15.77 -6.65 7.50
C MET A 31 -15.59 -8.05 8.07
N LEU A 32 -15.01 -8.13 9.27
CA LEU A 32 -14.76 -9.36 10.02
C LEU A 32 -15.70 -9.44 11.21
N ALA A 33 -16.03 -10.66 11.65
CA ALA A 33 -16.75 -10.84 12.90
C ALA A 33 -15.84 -10.48 14.10
N PRO A 34 -16.39 -10.09 15.26
CA PRO A 34 -15.61 -9.78 16.46
C PRO A 34 -14.65 -10.92 16.83
N GLY A 35 -13.40 -10.57 17.10
CA GLY A 35 -12.32 -11.52 17.42
C GLY A 35 -11.67 -12.18 16.22
N GLN A 36 -12.18 -11.99 14.98
CA GLN A 36 -11.55 -12.54 13.80
C GLN A 36 -10.35 -11.71 13.35
N ARG A 37 -9.34 -12.45 12.86
CA ARG A 37 -8.13 -11.92 12.23
C ARG A 37 -8.16 -12.22 10.75
N TRP A 38 -7.63 -11.30 9.97
CA TRP A 38 -7.52 -11.44 8.53
C TRP A 38 -6.12 -11.07 8.09
N VAL A 39 -5.62 -11.81 7.12
CA VAL A 39 -4.39 -11.49 6.41
C VAL A 39 -4.69 -11.60 4.93
N GLY A 40 -4.32 -10.59 4.17
CA GLY A 40 -4.41 -10.58 2.72
C GLY A 40 -3.14 -10.05 2.10
N ALA A 41 -2.91 -10.41 0.85
CA ALA A 41 -1.90 -9.81 0.00
C ALA A 41 -2.54 -9.36 -1.30
N ALA A 42 -2.03 -8.28 -1.88
CA ALA A 42 -2.50 -7.72 -3.14
C ALA A 42 -1.31 -7.19 -3.93
N VAL A 43 -1.46 -7.15 -5.25
CA VAL A 43 -0.47 -6.57 -6.15
C VAL A 43 -1.10 -5.37 -6.85
N GLY A 44 -0.36 -4.28 -6.93
CA GLY A 44 -0.75 -3.06 -7.59
C GLY A 44 0.16 -2.83 -8.78
N ASN A 45 -0.42 -2.49 -9.93
CA ASN A 45 0.34 -2.17 -11.14
C ASN A 45 -0.14 -0.81 -11.64
N TYR A 46 0.79 0.12 -11.85
CA TYR A 46 0.50 1.47 -12.31
C TYR A 46 1.64 2.06 -13.13
N ALA A 47 1.35 2.53 -14.34
CA ALA A 47 2.30 3.19 -15.24
C ALA A 47 3.63 2.42 -15.46
N GLY A 48 3.56 1.08 -15.52
CA GLY A 48 4.73 0.20 -15.67
C GLY A 48 5.48 -0.10 -14.37
N ALA A 49 5.08 0.50 -13.25
CA ALA A 49 5.53 0.14 -11.92
C ALA A 49 4.63 -0.93 -11.30
N SER A 50 5.23 -1.88 -10.60
CA SER A 50 4.55 -2.94 -9.87
C SER A 50 4.88 -2.83 -8.38
N ALA A 51 3.94 -3.23 -7.55
CA ALA A 51 4.10 -3.30 -6.12
C ALA A 51 3.35 -4.50 -5.55
N LEU A 52 3.84 -5.00 -4.42
CA LEU A 52 3.22 -6.05 -3.64
C LEU A 52 2.93 -5.49 -2.25
N GLY A 53 1.72 -5.70 -1.76
CA GLY A 53 1.35 -5.34 -0.41
C GLY A 53 0.66 -6.47 0.34
N MET A 54 0.77 -6.39 1.65
CA MET A 54 0.14 -7.27 2.60
C MET A 54 -0.62 -6.41 3.61
N ALA A 55 -1.76 -6.90 4.07
CA ALA A 55 -2.50 -6.26 5.14
C ALA A 55 -2.97 -7.29 6.16
N PHE A 56 -2.95 -6.87 7.41
CA PHE A 56 -3.49 -7.56 8.56
C PHE A 56 -4.68 -6.77 9.10
N GLY A 57 -5.82 -7.42 9.23
CA GLY A 57 -7.03 -6.87 9.84
C GLY A 57 -7.37 -7.60 11.12
N TYR A 58 -7.85 -6.87 12.12
CA TYR A 58 -8.37 -7.44 13.35
C TYR A 58 -9.62 -6.69 13.79
N GLN A 59 -10.72 -7.43 13.91
CA GLN A 59 -11.94 -6.89 14.50
C GLN A 59 -11.88 -7.10 16.01
N VAL A 60 -11.63 -6.03 16.76
CA VAL A 60 -11.56 -6.09 18.23
C VAL A 60 -12.95 -6.35 18.82
N SER A 61 -13.97 -5.69 18.27
CA SER A 61 -15.36 -5.79 18.71
C SER A 61 -16.30 -5.47 17.55
N GLU A 62 -17.61 -5.64 17.69
CA GLU A 62 -18.61 -5.23 16.68
C GLU A 62 -18.46 -3.77 16.28
N ARG A 63 -17.97 -2.96 17.21
CA ARG A 63 -17.81 -1.51 17.07
C ARG A 63 -16.39 -1.07 16.75
N LEU A 64 -15.38 -1.92 16.90
CA LEU A 64 -13.97 -1.51 16.77
C LEU A 64 -13.21 -2.44 15.84
N ASN A 65 -12.64 -1.86 14.78
CA ASN A 65 -11.75 -2.54 13.85
C ASN A 65 -10.38 -1.88 13.81
N LEU A 66 -9.36 -2.71 13.61
CA LEU A 66 -7.97 -2.31 13.46
C LEU A 66 -7.43 -2.94 12.18
N GLY A 67 -6.63 -2.18 11.45
CA GLY A 67 -6.02 -2.59 10.21
C GLY A 67 -4.59 -2.09 10.14
N LEU A 68 -3.71 -2.95 9.66
CA LEU A 68 -2.31 -2.66 9.36
C LEU A 68 -2.04 -3.13 7.95
N GLY A 69 -1.28 -2.38 7.18
CA GLY A 69 -0.83 -2.83 5.87
C GLY A 69 0.54 -2.31 5.55
N VAL A 70 1.27 -3.08 4.77
CA VAL A 70 2.60 -2.75 4.29
C VAL A 70 2.65 -3.07 2.80
N SER A 71 3.26 -2.23 2.00
CA SER A 71 3.44 -2.47 0.57
C SER A 71 4.83 -2.06 0.15
N THR A 72 5.43 -2.79 -0.77
CA THR A 72 6.73 -2.51 -1.35
C THR A 72 6.62 -2.44 -2.86
N GLY A 73 7.23 -1.42 -3.46
CA GLY A 73 7.48 -1.41 -4.90
C GLY A 73 8.42 -2.57 -5.29
N THR A 74 8.12 -3.26 -6.39
CA THR A 74 8.96 -4.35 -6.93
C THR A 74 9.74 -3.93 -8.18
N SER A 75 9.53 -2.71 -8.66
CA SER A 75 10.13 -2.17 -9.89
C SER A 75 10.89 -0.87 -9.59
N GLY A 76 12.22 -0.86 -9.76
CA GLY A 76 13.09 0.32 -9.59
C GLY A 76 14.22 0.13 -8.58
N SER A 77 15.31 0.91 -8.68
CA SER A 77 16.52 0.79 -7.83
C SER A 77 16.33 1.12 -6.35
N ALA A 78 15.15 1.60 -5.94
CA ALA A 78 14.83 1.92 -4.56
C ALA A 78 13.56 1.17 -4.14
N ASN A 79 13.71 0.22 -3.22
CA ASN A 79 12.60 -0.49 -2.60
C ASN A 79 11.86 0.48 -1.66
N HIS A 80 10.87 1.20 -2.18
CA HIS A 80 10.04 2.07 -1.37
C HIS A 80 8.99 1.24 -0.63
N VAL A 81 9.12 1.20 0.70
CA VAL A 81 8.15 0.57 1.60
C VAL A 81 7.17 1.63 2.08
N ALA A 82 5.89 1.40 1.83
CA ALA A 82 4.80 2.18 2.38
C ALA A 82 4.07 1.36 3.46
N THR A 83 3.65 2.03 4.53
CA THR A 83 2.90 1.41 5.63
C THR A 83 1.60 2.17 5.83
N ARG A 84 0.54 1.45 6.21
CA ARG A 84 -0.77 2.02 6.56
C ARG A 84 -1.23 1.45 7.89
N VAL A 85 -1.84 2.31 8.70
CA VAL A 85 -2.56 1.93 9.91
C VAL A 85 -3.96 2.51 9.79
N GLN A 86 -4.96 1.69 10.08
CA GLN A 86 -6.37 2.06 10.04
C GLN A 86 -7.02 1.64 11.36
N VAL A 87 -7.85 2.51 11.90
CA VAL A 87 -8.74 2.22 13.03
C VAL A 87 -10.13 2.73 12.67
N GLY A 88 -11.15 1.94 12.95
CA GLY A 88 -12.54 2.31 12.71
C GLY A 88 -13.37 2.03 13.94
N TYR A 89 -14.16 3.00 14.35
CA TYR A 89 -15.12 2.89 15.44
C TYR A 89 -16.53 3.21 14.95
N ALA A 90 -17.50 2.34 15.25
CA ALA A 90 -18.91 2.51 14.90
C ALA A 90 -19.75 2.69 16.17
N TRP A 91 -20.59 3.73 16.20
CA TRP A 91 -21.46 4.09 17.32
C TRP A 91 -22.93 4.13 16.91
#